data_AF-A0AA36EAM5-F1
#
_entry.id   AF-A0AA36EAM5-F1
#
_cell.length_a   1.000
_cell.length_b   1.000
_cell.length_c   1.000
_cell.angle_alpha   90.00
_cell.angle_beta   90.00
_cell.angle_gamma   90.00
#
_symmetry.space_group_name_H-M   'P 1'
#
loop_
_entity.id
_entity.type
_entity.pdbx_description
1 polymer ?
#
loop_
_entity_poly.entity_id
_entity_poly.type
_entity_poly.pdbx_seq_one_letter_code
_entity_poly.pdbx_strand_id
1 'polypeptide(L)'
;MSASSSRSIKLMRVGNLRDDDPCPPCDCQDAISVERTVWTDDNVARRFWNCKNSLSVEGPKCKFFMWKDKEMEEGYYKEQLRKMRFELKRKEEFSEVSNVQKKLVKLQQAMEADKQLFETQLMELTEQNRMLKCGIFVMAIVVIVMWLKWT
;
A
#
# COMPACT_ATOMS: atom_id res chain seq x y z
N MET A 1 31.34 -10.90 36.01
CA MET A 1 31.95 -9.90 35.11
C MET A 1 31.66 -10.37 33.70
N SER A 2 30.69 -9.76 33.02
CA SER A 2 30.22 -10.20 31.70
C SER A 2 30.64 -9.18 30.66
N ALA A 3 31.65 -9.54 29.85
CA ALA A 3 32.15 -8.72 28.77
C ALA A 3 31.17 -8.75 27.59
N SER A 4 30.42 -7.67 27.40
CA SER A 4 29.58 -7.48 26.21
C SER A 4 30.46 -6.96 25.08
N SER A 5 30.74 -7.83 24.11
CA SER A 5 31.54 -7.52 22.92
C SER A 5 30.71 -6.70 21.93
N SER A 6 30.83 -5.37 22.01
CA SER A 6 30.25 -4.44 21.05
C SER A 6 30.97 -4.58 19.70
N ARG A 7 30.37 -5.33 18.77
CA ARG A 7 30.80 -5.35 17.37
C ARG A 7 30.50 -3.98 16.74
N SER A 8 31.54 -3.16 16.63
CA SER A 8 31.52 -1.89 15.93
C SER A 8 31.17 -2.15 14.45
N ILE A 9 29.94 -1.83 14.05
CA ILE A 9 29.56 -1.72 12.65
C ILE A 9 30.29 -0.50 12.12
N LYS A 10 31.41 -0.73 11.44
CA LYS A 10 32.13 0.30 10.70
C LYS A 10 31.21 0.74 9.56
N LEU A 11 30.36 1.71 9.85
CA LEU A 11 29.50 2.37 8.88
C LEU A 11 30.44 2.94 7.82
N MET A 12 30.51 2.30 6.65
CA MET A 12 31.21 2.87 5.51
C MET A 12 30.47 4.16 5.17
N ARG A 13 31.01 5.27 5.66
CA ARG A 13 30.59 6.61 5.33
C ARG A 13 30.88 6.75 3.84
N VAL A 14 29.88 6.45 3.00
CA VAL A 14 29.90 6.75 1.57
C VAL A 14 30.10 8.26 1.49
N GLY A 15 31.34 8.67 1.25
CA GLY A 15 31.64 10.05 0.96
C GLY A 15 30.82 10.41 -0.28
N ASN A 16 29.94 11.39 -0.15
CA ASN A 16 29.48 12.14 -1.31
C ASN A 16 30.71 12.87 -1.87
N LEU A 17 31.56 12.16 -2.63
CA LEU A 17 32.31 12.82 -3.69
C LEU A 17 31.22 13.32 -4.64
N ARG A 18 30.86 14.59 -4.47
CA ARG A 18 30.19 15.31 -5.54
C ARG A 18 31.26 15.44 -6.61
N ASP A 19 31.24 14.51 -7.57
CA ASP A 19 31.81 14.79 -8.88
C ASP A 19 31.02 15.99 -9.39
N ASP A 20 31.55 17.20 -9.19
CA ASP A 20 31.03 18.46 -9.72
C ASP A 20 31.26 18.54 -11.24
N ASP A 21 31.11 17.40 -11.93
CA ASP A 21 31.13 17.36 -13.38
C ASP A 21 29.92 18.14 -13.89
N PRO A 22 30.13 19.15 -14.75
CA PRO A 22 29.03 19.92 -15.29
C PRO A 22 28.06 19.00 -16.03
N CYS A 23 26.78 19.13 -15.70
CA CYS A 23 25.71 18.34 -16.32
C CYS A 23 25.70 18.61 -17.83
N PRO A 24 25.74 17.57 -18.69
CA PRO A 24 25.75 17.77 -20.12
C PRO A 24 24.44 18.42 -20.58
N PRO A 25 24.49 19.44 -21.45
CA PRO A 25 23.27 20.05 -21.97
C PRO A 25 22.52 19.08 -22.89
N CYS A 26 21.19 19.20 -22.91
CA CYS A 26 20.35 18.54 -23.92
C CYS A 26 19.91 19.54 -25.00
N ASP A 27 19.35 19.04 -26.11
CA ASP A 27 18.91 19.87 -27.25
C ASP A 27 17.61 20.67 -27.01
N CYS A 28 17.15 20.77 -25.75
CA CYS A 28 16.00 21.60 -25.39
C CYS A 28 16.40 23.06 -25.19
N GLN A 29 15.41 23.96 -25.26
CA GLN A 29 15.63 25.40 -25.09
C GLN A 29 16.27 25.76 -23.74
N ASP A 30 15.88 25.09 -22.65
CA ASP A 30 16.49 25.27 -21.33
C ASP A 30 17.77 24.43 -21.14
N ALA A 31 18.05 23.49 -22.05
CA ALA A 31 19.18 22.57 -22.06
C ALA A 31 19.44 21.77 -20.76
N ILE A 32 18.49 21.70 -19.82
CA ILE A 32 18.69 21.06 -18.51
C ILE A 32 18.58 19.53 -18.59
N SER A 33 19.67 18.84 -18.28
CA SER A 33 19.68 17.40 -17.97
C SER A 33 19.69 17.15 -16.46
N VAL A 34 19.27 15.94 -16.07
CA VAL A 34 19.22 15.49 -14.67
C VAL A 34 19.86 14.11 -14.53
N GLU A 35 20.54 13.89 -13.41
CA GLU A 35 21.12 12.59 -13.06
C GLU A 35 20.02 11.65 -12.58
N ARG A 36 20.00 10.44 -13.13
CA ARG A 36 19.11 9.35 -12.71
C ARG A 36 19.90 8.07 -12.57
N THR A 37 19.43 7.19 -11.70
CA THR A 37 19.99 5.85 -11.53
C THR A 37 19.01 4.84 -12.10
N VAL A 38 19.47 3.99 -13.02
CA VAL A 38 18.66 2.90 -13.53
C VAL A 38 18.82 1.67 -12.64
N TRP A 39 17.70 0.97 -12.44
CA TRP A 39 17.64 -0.25 -11.68
C TRP A 39 17.04 -1.39 -12.54
N THR A 40 17.61 -1.63 -13.71
CA THR A 40 17.34 -2.83 -14.53
C THR A 40 18.37 -3.92 -14.25
N ASP A 41 18.14 -5.14 -14.73
CA ASP A 41 19.04 -6.28 -14.47
C ASP A 41 20.37 -6.13 -15.20
N ASP A 42 20.35 -5.56 -16.41
CA ASP A 42 21.55 -5.31 -17.20
C ASP A 42 22.34 -4.10 -16.70
N ASN A 43 21.64 -3.06 -16.23
CA ASN A 43 22.22 -1.78 -15.83
C ASN A 43 21.93 -1.47 -14.35
N VAL A 44 22.23 -2.41 -13.45
CA VAL A 44 21.96 -2.21 -12.02
C VAL A 44 22.79 -1.07 -11.43
N ALA A 45 22.10 -0.13 -10.78
CA ALA A 45 22.70 1.00 -10.08
C ALA A 45 23.56 1.92 -10.99
N ARG A 46 23.41 1.83 -12.31
CA ARG A 46 24.18 2.63 -13.26
C ARG A 46 23.55 4.01 -13.40
N ARG A 47 24.37 5.07 -13.37
CA ARG A 47 23.88 6.44 -13.45
C ARG A 47 23.97 6.98 -14.88
N PHE A 48 22.96 7.76 -15.25
CA PHE A 48 22.85 8.39 -16.54
C PHE A 48 22.27 9.79 -16.42
N TRP A 49 22.59 10.62 -17.38
CA TRP A 49 21.98 11.91 -17.62
C TRP A 49 20.87 11.74 -18.64
N ASN A 50 19.72 12.35 -18.40
CA ASN A 50 18.71 12.55 -19.43
C ASN A 50 18.01 13.89 -19.28
N CYS A 51 17.30 14.32 -20.31
CA CYS A 51 16.58 15.60 -20.27
C CYS A 51 15.57 15.62 -19.11
N LYS A 52 15.43 16.75 -18.43
CA LYS A 52 14.38 16.95 -17.41
C LYS A 52 12.98 16.62 -17.95
N ASN A 53 12.72 17.00 -19.21
CA ASN A 53 11.43 16.81 -19.90
C ASN A 53 11.24 15.42 -20.52
N SER A 54 12.21 14.50 -20.40
CA SER A 54 12.12 13.13 -20.97
C SER A 54 10.95 12.31 -20.41
N LEU A 55 10.54 12.59 -19.16
CA LEU A 55 9.42 11.93 -18.49
C LEU A 55 8.17 12.82 -18.40
N SER A 56 8.14 13.95 -19.10
CA SER A 56 6.98 14.83 -19.10
C SER A 56 5.77 14.12 -19.68
N VAL A 57 4.61 14.32 -19.06
CA VAL A 57 3.31 13.82 -19.55
C VAL A 57 2.83 14.69 -20.72
N GLU A 58 3.21 15.96 -20.72
CA GLU A 58 2.78 16.97 -21.69
C GLU A 58 3.96 17.46 -22.55
N GLY A 59 3.70 17.71 -23.83
CA GLY A 59 4.68 18.26 -24.77
C GLY A 59 5.66 17.25 -25.39
N PRO A 60 6.55 17.72 -26.28
CA PRO A 60 7.51 16.87 -26.97
C PRO A 60 8.56 16.33 -25.99
N LYS A 61 8.71 15.00 -25.95
CA LYS A 61 9.70 14.32 -25.12
C LYS A 61 11.07 14.40 -25.78
N CYS A 62 12.01 15.05 -25.10
CA CYS A 62 13.42 15.01 -25.48
C CYS A 62 14.02 13.63 -25.19
N LYS A 63 14.75 13.09 -26.17
CA LYS A 63 15.38 11.76 -26.11
C LYS A 63 16.84 11.80 -25.68
N PHE A 64 17.34 12.96 -25.23
CA PHE A 64 18.72 13.09 -24.74
C PHE A 64 18.98 12.07 -23.63
N PHE A 65 20.06 11.32 -23.79
CA PHE A 65 20.51 10.27 -22.87
C PHE A 65 22.03 10.15 -22.96
N MET A 66 22.71 10.08 -21.82
CA MET A 66 24.15 9.84 -21.76
C MET A 66 24.51 9.07 -20.48
N TRP A 67 25.30 8.01 -20.60
CA TRP A 67 25.82 7.33 -19.42
C TRP A 67 26.80 8.23 -18.66
N LYS A 68 26.63 8.33 -17.34
CA LYS A 68 27.59 9.01 -16.45
C LYS A 68 28.71 8.04 -16.06
N ASP A 69 28.33 6.83 -15.68
CA ASP A 69 29.27 5.80 -15.26
C ASP A 69 29.69 4.92 -16.43
N LYS A 70 30.95 4.46 -16.37
CA LYS A 70 31.41 3.33 -17.17
C LYS A 70 30.54 2.11 -16.85
N GLU A 71 30.41 1.24 -17.84
CA GLU A 71 29.68 -0.02 -17.64
C GLU A 71 30.36 -0.86 -16.57
N MET A 72 29.55 -1.41 -15.67
CA MET A 72 30.05 -2.30 -14.63
C MET A 72 30.29 -3.68 -15.25
N GLU A 73 31.50 -4.19 -15.07
CA GLU A 73 31.86 -5.55 -15.48
C GLU A 73 30.92 -6.58 -14.84
N GLU A 74 30.61 -7.61 -15.61
CA GLU A 74 29.82 -8.73 -15.11
C GLU A 74 30.61 -9.48 -14.03
N GLY A 75 29.94 -9.91 -12.96
CA GLY A 75 30.60 -10.65 -11.89
C GLY A 75 30.00 -10.39 -10.51
N TYR A 76 30.83 -10.60 -9.49
CA TYR A 76 30.39 -10.68 -8.10
C TYR A 76 29.58 -9.45 -7.66
N TYR A 77 30.08 -8.24 -7.87
CA TYR A 77 29.43 -7.03 -7.36
C TYR A 77 28.09 -6.75 -8.03
N LYS A 78 28.00 -6.92 -9.36
CA LYS A 78 26.77 -6.73 -10.11
C LYS A 78 25.69 -7.72 -9.67
N GLU A 79 26.09 -8.97 -9.44
CA GLU A 79 25.19 -10.01 -8.94
C GLU A 79 24.71 -9.75 -7.51
N GLN A 80 25.59 -9.25 -6.62
CA GLN A 80 25.17 -8.85 -5.27
C GLN A 80 24.13 -7.72 -5.30
N LEU A 81 24.29 -6.75 -6.20
CA LEU A 81 23.32 -5.65 -6.33
C LEU A 81 21.97 -6.14 -6.87
N ARG A 82 21.98 -7.07 -7.84
CA ARG A 82 20.74 -7.72 -8.32
C ARG A 82 20.03 -8.46 -7.18
N LYS A 83 20.77 -9.28 -6.44
CA LYS A 83 20.25 -10.03 -5.29
C LYS A 83 19.68 -9.10 -4.21
N MET A 84 20.40 -8.03 -3.87
CA MET A 84 19.93 -7.05 -2.89
C MET A 84 18.63 -6.37 -3.34
N ARG A 85 18.54 -5.98 -4.62
CA ARG A 85 17.29 -5.41 -5.18
C ARG A 85 16.14 -6.41 -5.06
N PHE A 86 16.36 -7.66 -5.43
CA PHE A 86 15.34 -8.70 -5.35
C PHE A 86 14.83 -8.88 -3.92
N GLU A 87 15.75 -8.93 -2.95
CA GLU A 87 15.39 -9.07 -1.54
C GLU A 87 14.61 -7.88 -1.00
N LEU A 88 14.97 -6.65 -1.40
CA LEU A 88 14.23 -5.43 -1.04
C LEU A 88 12.82 -5.44 -1.60
N LYS A 89 12.67 -5.75 -2.90
CA LYS A 89 11.36 -5.82 -3.57
C LYS A 89 10.46 -6.87 -2.90
N ARG A 90 11.00 -8.05 -2.64
CA ARG A 90 10.28 -9.12 -1.94
C ARG A 90 9.83 -8.69 -0.54
N LYS A 91 10.66 -7.94 0.19
CA LYS A 91 10.32 -7.45 1.54
C LYS A 91 9.23 -6.38 1.51
N GLU A 92 9.27 -5.49 0.52
CA GLU A 92 8.24 -4.49 0.28
C GLU A 92 6.89 -5.16 -0.03
N GLU A 93 6.87 -6.08 -1.00
CA GLU A 93 5.68 -6.87 -1.34
C GLU A 93 5.11 -7.61 -0.12
N PHE A 94 5.97 -8.23 0.69
CA PHE A 94 5.54 -8.89 1.93
C PHE A 94 4.92 -7.91 2.94
N SER A 95 5.49 -6.70 3.06
CA SER A 95 4.95 -5.65 3.94
C SER A 95 3.59 -5.14 3.48
N GLU A 96 3.39 -5.02 2.16
CA GLU A 96 2.12 -4.63 1.56
C GLU A 96 1.06 -5.69 1.81
N VAL A 97 1.37 -6.97 1.55
CA VAL A 97 0.47 -8.09 1.82
C VAL A 97 0.08 -8.14 3.29
N SER A 98 1.04 -7.96 4.21
CA SER A 98 0.76 -7.91 5.65
C SER A 98 -0.20 -6.78 6.02
N ASN A 99 -0.04 -5.60 5.41
CA ASN A 99 -0.94 -4.46 5.64
C ASN A 99 -2.34 -4.71 5.07
N VAL A 100 -2.45 -5.31 3.88
CA VAL A 100 -3.73 -5.67 3.28
C VAL A 100 -4.45 -6.73 4.12
N GLN A 101 -3.75 -7.76 4.59
CA GLN A 101 -4.32 -8.77 5.49
C GLN A 101 -4.88 -8.15 6.78
N LYS A 102 -4.15 -7.21 7.40
CA LYS A 102 -4.66 -6.47 8.57
C LYS A 102 -5.93 -5.69 8.26
N LYS A 103 -6.00 -5.05 7.08
CA LYS A 103 -7.22 -4.34 6.64
C LYS A 103 -8.39 -5.30 6.41
N LEU A 104 -8.14 -6.47 5.82
CA LEU A 104 -9.16 -7.51 5.61
C LEU A 104 -9.72 -8.03 6.93
N VAL A 105 -8.87 -8.32 7.93
CA VAL A 105 -9.33 -8.76 9.25
C VAL A 105 -10.21 -7.70 9.92
N LYS A 106 -9.81 -6.42 9.86
CA LYS A 106 -10.63 -5.32 10.41
C LYS A 106 -11.98 -5.19 9.70
N LEU A 107 -11.97 -5.32 8.37
CA LEU A 107 -13.20 -5.24 7.57
C LEU A 107 -14.14 -6.41 7.89
N GLN A 108 -13.59 -7.63 8.05
CA GLN A 108 -14.35 -8.81 8.42
C GLN A 108 -14.96 -8.68 9.83
N GLN A 109 -14.21 -8.12 10.78
CA GLN A 109 -14.72 -7.83 12.13
C GLN A 109 -15.86 -6.80 12.12
N ALA A 110 -15.74 -5.74 11.31
CA ALA A 110 -16.80 -4.74 11.16
C ALA A 110 -18.06 -5.37 10.55
N MET A 111 -17.91 -6.20 9.52
CA MET A 111 -19.02 -6.94 8.90
C MET A 111 -19.72 -7.87 9.89
N GLU A 112 -18.97 -8.57 10.75
CA GLU A 112 -19.56 -9.44 11.78
C GLU A 112 -20.30 -8.63 12.85
N ALA A 113 -19.76 -7.47 13.24
CA ALA A 113 -20.44 -6.56 14.17
C ALA A 113 -21.75 -6.02 13.58
N ASP A 114 -21.76 -5.63 12.30
CA ASP A 114 -22.96 -5.19 11.60
C ASP A 114 -24.00 -6.31 11.51
N LYS A 115 -23.55 -7.55 11.23
CA LYS A 115 -24.43 -8.72 11.22
C LYS A 115 -25.08 -8.96 12.58
N GLN A 116 -24.31 -8.89 13.66
CA GLN A 116 -24.85 -9.04 15.02
C GLN A 116 -25.85 -7.93 15.36
N LEU A 117 -25.60 -6.69 14.92
CA LEU A 117 -26.54 -5.59 15.06
C LEU A 117 -27.86 -5.90 14.35
N PHE A 118 -27.81 -6.35 13.09
CA PHE A 118 -29.00 -6.71 12.32
C PHE A 118 -29.78 -7.86 12.97
N GLU A 119 -29.10 -8.90 13.45
CA GLU A 119 -29.73 -10.02 14.16
C GLU A 119 -30.44 -9.53 15.43
N THR A 120 -29.82 -8.61 16.18
CA THR A 120 -30.42 -8.02 17.39
C THR A 120 -31.67 -7.20 17.06
N GLN A 121 -31.61 -6.32 16.05
CA GLN A 121 -32.76 -5.54 15.60
C GLN A 121 -33.91 -6.44 15.11
N LEU A 122 -33.58 -7.54 14.42
CA LEU A 122 -34.58 -8.50 13.96
C LEU A 122 -35.27 -9.19 15.15
N MET A 123 -34.53 -9.60 16.17
CA MET A 123 -35.12 -10.18 17.39
C MET A 123 -36.05 -9.19 18.09
N GLU A 124 -35.65 -7.93 18.27
CA GLU A 124 -36.50 -6.90 18.87
C GLU A 124 -37.80 -6.69 18.07
N LEU A 125 -37.70 -6.58 16.75
CA LEU A 125 -38.87 -6.44 15.89
C LEU A 125 -39.78 -7.68 15.94
N THR A 126 -39.22 -8.88 16.02
CA THR A 126 -40.03 -10.10 16.17
C THR A 126 -40.76 -10.15 17.51
N GLU A 127 -40.14 -9.67 18.58
CA GLU A 127 -40.76 -9.58 19.89
C GLU A 127 -41.89 -8.54 19.92
N GLN A 128 -41.66 -7.36 19.34
CA GLN A 128 -42.71 -6.35 19.19
C GLN A 128 -43.90 -6.88 18.39
N ASN A 129 -43.66 -7.58 17.28
CA ASN A 129 -44.71 -8.22 16.51
C ASN A 129 -45.46 -9.29 17.30
N ARG A 130 -44.76 -10.06 18.14
CA ARG A 130 -45.40 -11.05 19.03
C ARG A 130 -46.33 -10.36 20.01
N MET A 131 -45.88 -9.29 20.65
CA MET A 131 -46.67 -8.51 21.61
C MET A 131 -47.89 -7.87 20.94
N LEU A 132 -47.73 -7.29 19.75
CA LEU A 132 -48.82 -6.71 18.98
C LEU A 132 -49.89 -7.77 18.64
N LYS A 133 -49.46 -8.94 18.17
CA LYS A 133 -50.37 -10.07 17.87
C LYS A 133 -51.15 -10.53 19.11
N CYS A 134 -50.49 -10.64 20.26
CA CYS A 134 -51.16 -10.96 21.53
C CYS A 134 -52.19 -9.87 21.90
N GLY A 135 -51.83 -8.60 21.77
CA GLY A 135 -52.75 -7.49 22.02
C GLY A 135 -54.00 -7.54 21.13
N ILE A 136 -53.82 -7.76 19.83
CA ILE A 136 -54.93 -7.92 18.86
C ILE A 136 -55.82 -9.11 19.26
N PHE A 137 -55.23 -10.24 19.65
CA PHE A 137 -55.97 -11.43 20.07
C PHE A 137 -56.84 -11.18 21.31
N VAL A 138 -56.28 -10.50 22.33
CA VAL A 138 -57.04 -10.12 23.53
C VAL A 138 -58.19 -9.16 23.19
N MET A 139 -57.93 -8.15 22.35
CA MET A 139 -58.96 -7.22 21.90
C MET A 139 -60.10 -7.93 21.15
N ALA A 140 -59.78 -8.89 20.29
CA ALA A 140 -60.78 -9.69 19.59
C ALA A 140 -61.67 -10.49 20.56
N ILE A 141 -61.08 -11.11 21.60
CA ILE A 141 -61.84 -11.82 22.64
C ILE A 141 -62.81 -10.87 23.36
N VAL A 142 -62.35 -9.67 23.75
CA VAL A 142 -63.21 -8.68 24.43
C VAL A 142 -64.41 -8.32 23.56
N VAL A 143 -64.18 -8.04 22.27
CA VAL A 143 -65.26 -7.72 21.32
C VAL A 143 -66.26 -8.88 21.20
N ILE A 144 -65.79 -10.13 21.10
CA ILE A 144 -66.66 -11.32 21.04
C ILE A 144 -67.50 -11.45 22.32
N VAL A 145 -66.89 -11.30 23.50
CA VAL A 145 -67.60 -11.39 24.79
C VAL A 145 -68.66 -10.28 24.93
N MET A 146 -68.35 -9.07 24.49
CA MET A 146 -69.32 -7.96 24.47
C MET A 146 -70.48 -8.24 23.52
N TRP A 147 -70.20 -8.78 22.33
CA TRP A 147 -71.24 -9.13 21.35
C TRP A 147 -72.18 -10.22 21.87
N LEU A 148 -71.63 -11.31 22.44
CA LEU A 148 -72.40 -12.40 23.04
C LEU A 148 -73.29 -11.96 24.22
N LYS A 149 -72.92 -10.89 24.93
CA LYS A 149 -73.76 -10.34 26.02
C LYS A 149 -74.95 -9.51 25.54
N TRP A 150 -74.92 -9.05 24.30
CA TRP A 150 -75.96 -8.21 23.70
C TRP A 150 -76.88 -8.96 22.73
N THR A 151 -76.67 -10.26 22.55
CA THR A 151 -77.54 -11.16 21.76
C THR A 151 -78.29 -12.07 22.72
#